data_AF-A0A7K0BL11-F1
#
_entry.id   AF-A0A7K0BL11-F1
#
_cell.length_a   1.000
_cell.length_b   1.000
_cell.length_c   1.000
_cell.angle_alpha   90.00
_cell.angle_beta   90.00
_cell.angle_gamma   90.00
#
_symmetry.space_group_name_H-M   'P 1'
#
loop_
_entity.id
_entity.type
_entity.pdbx_description
1 polymer ?
#
loop_
_entity_poly.entity_id
_entity_poly.type
_entity_poly.pdbx_seq_one_letter_code
_entity_poly.pdbx_strand_id
1 'polypeptide(L)'
;MKSKDIKDIAVTNDFIRIPFDPATTIKLEDPKLNSYGMDISNPDFLKYQSGNLEAEIIGGVNTLVLTRFQVMLKIARRPQMSIQDVYRNNVDLYNENNLQHFIKQASIKLKIDSTTIADFVFDLVERLETYRKDKRTYTEEIPTITTSNQEQKKLKELLNSDKLLNEVQELLTSAGMPCGKTGLQLFLVALSSKQNNVMHCILQGNSEISSEIIRSFASVLPMEVNRYKTSISDNVMYYAPSENYWKNKVLLLPSIDTLGKKNTALTELILQGGVNRLVTENTEQGTYRASNKSVNGNLSFISSTASGYHDLLKSDTVLALLLCNPNEIKKTIVTNQIKRFAGLLDENNIQVAQRQLQALFRDIKNIKVVNPYLEQVNVSKFLNNDSKLITQFLRITNLITLLHQKQVTMTNTDGAYQIEVQANHMMQALELFREVWFKEEKELPFNLATTLVRIKKELIKDNSENHKQTDFSVKEMRAKLKVSPSSFARHIGTLYDYGKLERTGGNKKDGYMYQVINWSDGTDTAQQFEDFKNEILSL
;
A
#
# COMPACT_ATOMS: atom_id res chain seq x y z
N MET A 1 58.32 -47.79 37.89
CA MET A 1 57.70 -49.13 37.70
C MET A 1 56.23 -48.93 37.35
N LYS A 2 55.76 -49.63 36.30
CA LYS A 2 54.38 -49.78 35.77
C LYS A 2 53.82 -48.55 34.99
N SER A 3 53.98 -48.51 33.66
CA SER A 3 53.17 -49.14 32.57
C SER A 3 52.03 -48.22 32.12
N LYS A 4 52.19 -47.48 31.02
CA LYS A 4 51.61 -47.79 29.68
C LYS A 4 50.16 -48.27 29.77
N ASP A 5 49.22 -47.42 29.35
CA ASP A 5 48.39 -47.68 28.17
C ASP A 5 47.64 -46.42 27.71
N ILE A 6 47.90 -46.04 26.47
CA ILE A 6 47.13 -45.11 25.65
C ILE A 6 46.11 -45.99 24.90
N LYS A 7 44.81 -45.76 25.11
CA LYS A 7 43.74 -46.29 24.24
C LYS A 7 42.67 -45.24 24.02
N ASP A 8 42.63 -44.76 22.77
CA ASP A 8 41.48 -44.36 21.97
C ASP A 8 40.32 -43.64 22.65
N ILE A 9 40.32 -42.32 22.53
CA ILE A 9 39.11 -41.48 22.64
C ILE A 9 38.38 -41.58 21.30
N ALA A 10 37.46 -42.53 21.18
CA ALA A 10 36.46 -42.52 20.11
C ALA A 10 35.42 -41.44 20.42
N VAL A 11 35.40 -40.38 19.62
CA VAL A 11 34.39 -39.32 19.65
C VAL A 11 33.09 -39.89 19.08
N THR A 12 32.16 -40.29 19.96
CA THR A 12 30.76 -40.54 19.59
C THR A 12 29.95 -39.27 19.82
N ASN A 13 29.67 -38.54 18.74
CA ASN A 13 28.67 -37.47 18.71
C ASN A 13 27.27 -38.09 18.82
N ASP A 14 26.82 -38.39 20.04
CA ASP A 14 25.42 -38.71 20.29
C ASP A 14 24.63 -37.42 20.44
N PHE A 15 23.91 -37.05 19.37
CA PHE A 15 22.86 -36.04 19.45
C PHE A 15 21.80 -36.52 20.44
N ILE A 16 21.57 -35.74 21.50
CA ILE A 16 20.47 -35.95 22.45
C ILE A 16 19.16 -35.89 21.65
N ARG A 17 18.59 -37.06 21.35
CA ARG A 17 17.21 -37.16 20.87
C ARG A 17 16.31 -36.92 22.08
N ILE A 18 15.63 -35.79 22.11
CA ILE A 18 14.53 -35.56 23.03
C ILE A 18 13.45 -36.58 22.67
N PRO A 19 13.13 -37.57 23.52
CA PRO A 19 12.04 -38.49 23.25
C PRO A 19 10.73 -37.72 23.32
N PHE A 20 9.90 -37.87 22.28
CA PHE A 20 8.55 -37.33 22.27
C PHE A 20 7.72 -38.02 23.36
N ASP A 21 7.34 -37.28 24.39
CA ASP A 21 6.46 -37.77 25.45
C ASP A 21 5.00 -37.39 25.13
N PRO A 22 4.15 -38.35 24.71
CA PRO A 22 2.75 -38.07 24.36
C PRO A 22 1.93 -37.52 25.53
N ALA A 23 2.41 -37.62 26.78
CA ALA A 23 1.74 -37.06 27.95
C ALA A 23 1.93 -35.53 28.12
N THR A 24 2.93 -34.94 27.44
CA THR A 24 3.21 -33.48 27.50
C THR A 24 2.63 -32.68 26.33
N THR A 25 1.90 -33.34 25.42
CA THR A 25 1.27 -32.66 24.29
C THR A 25 0.00 -31.93 24.77
N ILE A 26 -0.06 -30.62 24.53
CA ILE A 26 -1.25 -29.79 24.74
C ILE A 26 -2.44 -30.49 24.04
N LYS A 27 -3.47 -30.89 24.79
CA LYS A 27 -4.70 -31.39 24.20
C LYS A 27 -5.34 -30.23 23.43
N LEU A 28 -5.21 -30.26 22.10
CA LEU A 28 -5.95 -29.40 21.19
C LEU A 28 -7.44 -29.57 21.52
N GLU A 29 -8.12 -28.45 21.80
CA GLU A 29 -9.58 -28.40 21.90
C GLU A 29 -10.19 -29.02 20.64
N ASP A 30 -11.23 -29.84 20.80
CA ASP A 30 -11.91 -30.47 19.67
C ASP A 30 -12.33 -29.39 18.64
N PRO A 31 -11.96 -29.53 17.36
CA PRO A 31 -12.31 -28.54 16.37
C PRO A 31 -13.83 -28.53 16.22
N LYS A 32 -14.44 -27.37 16.51
CA LYS A 32 -15.84 -27.10 16.17
C LYS A 32 -16.02 -27.40 14.68
N LEU A 33 -16.79 -28.45 14.34
CA LEU A 33 -17.12 -28.82 12.98
C LEU A 33 -17.59 -27.58 12.21
N ASN A 34 -16.86 -27.21 11.16
CA ASN A 34 -17.27 -26.16 10.23
C ASN A 34 -18.34 -26.69 9.25
N SER A 35 -18.84 -25.81 8.37
CA SER A 35 -19.85 -26.15 7.36
C SER A 35 -19.47 -27.31 6.43
N TYR A 36 -18.18 -27.65 6.34
CA TYR A 36 -17.67 -28.74 5.50
C TYR A 36 -17.45 -30.06 6.25
N GLY A 37 -17.66 -30.08 7.58
CA GLY A 37 -17.42 -31.24 8.42
C GLY A 37 -15.95 -31.68 8.51
N MET A 38 -15.00 -30.79 8.20
CA MET A 38 -13.55 -31.04 8.23
C MET A 38 -12.87 -30.15 9.27
N ASP A 39 -11.70 -30.52 9.78
CA ASP A 39 -10.83 -29.60 10.53
C ASP A 39 -9.97 -28.81 9.54
N ILE A 40 -10.16 -27.49 9.54
CA ILE A 40 -9.45 -26.52 8.68
C ILE A 40 -8.64 -25.54 9.56
N SER A 41 -8.32 -25.92 10.79
CA SER A 41 -7.52 -25.07 11.69
C SER A 41 -6.13 -24.77 11.10
N ASN A 42 -5.61 -25.67 10.25
CA ASN A 42 -4.38 -25.48 9.49
C ASN A 42 -4.64 -25.68 7.98
N PRO A 43 -4.44 -24.67 7.12
CA PRO A 43 -4.69 -24.76 5.68
C PRO A 43 -3.77 -25.76 4.96
N ASP A 44 -2.61 -26.07 5.53
CA ASP A 44 -1.66 -27.04 4.97
C ASP A 44 -1.96 -28.47 5.43
N PHE A 45 -2.79 -28.64 6.47
CA PHE A 45 -3.15 -29.92 7.08
C PHE A 45 -4.65 -30.00 7.33
N LEU A 46 -5.41 -30.38 6.30
CA LEU A 46 -6.86 -30.57 6.41
C LEU A 46 -7.14 -31.97 6.95
N LYS A 47 -8.01 -32.07 7.96
CA LYS A 47 -8.39 -33.38 8.52
C LYS A 47 -9.87 -33.64 8.36
N TYR A 48 -10.22 -34.88 8.10
CA TYR A 48 -11.59 -35.33 8.03
C TYR A 48 -11.73 -36.64 8.81
N GLN A 49 -12.78 -36.75 9.61
CA GLN A 49 -13.05 -37.94 10.41
C GLN A 49 -14.48 -38.40 10.19
N SER A 50 -14.64 -39.69 9.92
CA SER A 50 -15.95 -40.34 9.85
C SER A 50 -15.86 -41.76 10.40
N GLY A 51 -16.65 -42.03 11.44
CA GLY A 51 -16.60 -43.29 12.18
C GLY A 51 -15.19 -43.64 12.66
N ASN A 52 -14.67 -44.79 12.21
CA ASN A 52 -13.37 -45.33 12.60
C ASN A 52 -12.23 -44.92 11.65
N LEU A 53 -12.48 -44.03 10.69
CA LEU A 53 -11.51 -43.57 9.70
C LEU A 53 -11.17 -42.09 9.89
N GLU A 54 -9.90 -41.77 9.70
CA GLU A 54 -9.39 -40.40 9.67
C GLU A 54 -8.56 -40.21 8.40
N ALA A 55 -8.85 -39.14 7.67
CA ALA A 55 -8.08 -38.65 6.54
C ALA A 55 -7.36 -37.36 6.93
N GLU A 56 -6.11 -37.22 6.48
CA GLU A 56 -5.31 -36.02 6.60
C GLU A 56 -4.67 -35.70 5.24
N ILE A 57 -4.82 -34.46 4.81
CA ILE A 57 -4.28 -33.95 3.55
C ILE A 57 -3.05 -33.13 3.88
N ILE A 58 -1.91 -33.55 3.36
CA ILE A 58 -0.62 -32.95 3.65
C ILE A 58 -0.25 -32.00 2.51
N GLY A 59 0.04 -30.74 2.83
CA GLY A 59 0.41 -29.71 1.86
C GLY A 59 -0.78 -28.96 1.24
N GLY A 60 -1.97 -29.08 1.84
CA GLY A 60 -3.17 -28.37 1.40
C GLY A 60 -3.74 -28.82 0.05
N VAL A 61 -4.55 -27.96 -0.58
CA VAL A 61 -5.25 -28.23 -1.84
C VAL A 61 -4.89 -27.18 -2.89
N ASN A 62 -4.55 -27.63 -4.10
CA ASN A 62 -4.28 -26.71 -5.22
C ASN A 62 -5.58 -26.04 -5.71
N THR A 63 -5.68 -24.72 -5.58
CA THR A 63 -6.87 -23.95 -6.01
C THR A 63 -6.77 -23.41 -7.45
N LEU A 64 -5.60 -23.46 -8.09
CA LEU A 64 -5.32 -22.82 -9.38
C LEU A 64 -5.74 -23.69 -10.59
N VAL A 65 -5.38 -24.98 -10.60
CA VAL A 65 -5.57 -25.87 -11.77
C VAL A 65 -6.79 -26.78 -11.62
N LEU A 66 -7.96 -26.42 -12.17
CA LEU A 66 -9.20 -27.22 -12.01
C LEU A 66 -9.16 -28.60 -12.65
N THR A 67 -8.41 -28.77 -13.73
CA THR A 67 -8.49 -29.99 -14.54
C THR A 67 -7.88 -31.21 -13.85
N ARG A 68 -7.18 -31.00 -12.72
CA ARG A 68 -6.54 -32.05 -11.92
C ARG A 68 -6.74 -31.77 -10.43
N PHE A 69 -6.84 -32.81 -9.63
CA PHE A 69 -6.99 -32.66 -8.18
C PHE A 69 -6.01 -33.59 -7.45
N GLN A 70 -4.74 -33.21 -7.50
CA GLN A 70 -3.66 -33.95 -6.85
C GLN A 70 -3.48 -33.53 -5.40
N VAL A 71 -3.48 -34.51 -4.49
CA VAL A 71 -3.27 -34.32 -3.06
C VAL A 71 -2.44 -35.45 -2.46
N MET A 72 -1.60 -35.13 -1.47
CA MET A 72 -0.98 -36.15 -0.63
C MET A 72 -1.97 -36.55 0.46
N LEU A 73 -2.63 -37.70 0.26
CA LEU A 73 -3.68 -38.20 1.14
C LEU A 73 -3.11 -39.25 2.10
N LYS A 74 -3.33 -39.03 3.39
CA LYS A 74 -3.04 -39.98 4.47
C LYS A 74 -4.37 -40.49 5.04
N ILE A 75 -4.58 -41.81 5.06
CA ILE A 75 -5.74 -42.43 5.72
C ILE A 75 -5.24 -43.35 6.84
N ALA A 76 -5.88 -43.25 8.00
CA ALA A 76 -5.61 -44.06 9.18
C ALA A 76 -6.90 -44.54 9.86
N ARG A 77 -6.80 -45.60 10.65
CA ARG A 77 -7.88 -46.11 11.49
C ARG A 77 -7.79 -45.52 12.91
N ARG A 78 -8.94 -45.22 13.54
CA ARG A 78 -9.04 -44.86 14.96
C ARG A 78 -9.78 -45.93 15.79
N PRO A 79 -9.32 -46.21 17.03
CA PRO A 79 -8.03 -45.81 17.59
C PRO A 79 -6.87 -46.47 16.82
N GLN A 80 -5.75 -45.74 16.71
CA GLN A 80 -4.61 -46.21 15.93
C GLN A 80 -3.94 -47.40 16.64
N MET A 81 -4.12 -48.60 16.07
CA MET A 81 -3.62 -49.84 16.67
C MET A 81 -2.12 -50.07 16.39
N SER A 82 -1.60 -49.60 15.25
CA SER A 82 -0.18 -49.67 14.87
C SER A 82 0.24 -48.51 13.97
N ILE A 83 1.54 -48.19 13.96
CA ILE A 83 2.16 -47.24 13.02
C ILE A 83 2.02 -47.71 11.56
N GLN A 84 1.88 -49.03 11.36
CA GLN A 84 1.72 -49.66 10.05
C GLN A 84 0.31 -49.53 9.47
N ASP A 85 -0.69 -49.17 10.28
CA ASP A 85 -2.10 -49.01 9.87
C ASP A 85 -2.37 -47.60 9.30
N VAL A 86 -1.42 -47.09 8.54
CA VAL A 86 -1.51 -45.79 7.89
C VAL A 86 -1.09 -45.92 6.43
N TYR A 87 -1.99 -45.55 5.53
CA TYR A 87 -1.67 -45.45 4.12
C TYR A 87 -1.47 -44.01 3.72
N ARG A 88 -0.37 -43.73 3.01
CA ARG A 88 -0.02 -42.41 2.48
C ARG A 88 0.29 -42.57 1.00
N ASN A 89 -0.34 -41.78 0.16
CA ASN A 89 0.02 -41.73 -1.25
C ASN A 89 -0.36 -40.39 -1.87
N ASN A 90 0.29 -40.03 -2.98
CA ASN A 90 -0.16 -38.94 -3.83
C ASN A 90 -1.24 -39.47 -4.78
N VAL A 91 -2.43 -38.85 -4.75
CA VAL A 91 -3.60 -39.30 -5.50
C VAL A 91 -4.17 -38.14 -6.29
N ASP A 92 -4.51 -38.40 -7.55
CA ASP A 92 -5.34 -37.48 -8.34
C ASP A 92 -6.80 -37.88 -8.18
N LEU A 93 -7.56 -37.10 -7.42
CA LEU A 93 -8.96 -37.39 -7.08
C LEU A 93 -9.90 -37.36 -8.30
N TYR A 94 -9.47 -36.77 -9.41
CA TYR A 94 -10.24 -36.74 -10.68
C TYR A 94 -9.89 -37.86 -11.65
N ASN A 95 -8.84 -38.64 -11.36
CA ASN A 95 -8.49 -39.79 -12.16
C ASN A 95 -9.06 -41.05 -11.53
N GLU A 96 -10.15 -41.57 -12.10
CA GLU A 96 -10.87 -42.73 -11.57
C GLU A 96 -9.97 -43.97 -11.41
N ASN A 97 -9.08 -44.23 -12.36
CA ASN A 97 -8.15 -45.37 -12.28
C ASN A 97 -7.18 -45.24 -11.09
N ASN A 98 -6.68 -44.02 -10.84
CA ASN A 98 -5.77 -43.76 -9.72
C ASN A 98 -6.52 -43.84 -8.38
N LEU A 99 -7.74 -43.29 -8.32
CA LEU A 99 -8.59 -43.31 -7.15
C LEU A 99 -8.98 -44.74 -6.76
N GLN A 100 -9.41 -45.57 -7.72
CA GLN A 100 -9.74 -46.97 -7.50
C GLN A 100 -8.53 -47.78 -7.02
N HIS A 101 -7.35 -47.55 -7.60
CA HIS A 101 -6.12 -48.17 -7.12
C HIS A 101 -5.80 -47.76 -5.68
N PHE A 102 -5.95 -46.47 -5.36
CA PHE A 102 -5.75 -45.98 -4.00
C PHE A 102 -6.72 -46.61 -2.99
N ILE A 103 -8.02 -46.67 -3.30
CA ILE A 103 -9.05 -47.30 -2.45
C ILE A 103 -8.71 -48.77 -2.20
N LYS A 104 -8.32 -49.50 -3.24
CA LYS A 104 -7.94 -50.91 -3.13
C LYS A 104 -6.72 -51.11 -2.23
N GLN A 105 -5.67 -50.30 -2.40
CA GLN A 105 -4.47 -50.38 -1.57
C GLN A 105 -4.73 -49.97 -0.12
N ALA A 106 -5.57 -48.95 0.10
CA ALA A 106 -6.02 -48.53 1.41
C ALA A 106 -6.79 -49.65 2.12
N SER A 107 -7.69 -50.33 1.41
CA SER A 107 -8.47 -51.48 1.94
C SER A 107 -7.58 -52.62 2.40
N ILE A 108 -6.59 -52.99 1.59
CA ILE A 108 -5.63 -54.06 1.93
C ILE A 108 -4.82 -53.66 3.16
N LYS A 109 -4.28 -52.44 3.21
CA LYS A 109 -3.45 -51.99 4.34
C LYS A 109 -4.23 -51.81 5.64
N LEU A 110 -5.41 -51.21 5.58
CA LEU A 110 -6.22 -50.90 6.76
C LEU A 110 -7.07 -52.10 7.21
N LYS A 111 -7.13 -53.17 6.40
CA LYS A 111 -7.96 -54.37 6.62
C LYS A 111 -9.42 -54.02 6.86
N ILE A 112 -9.93 -53.11 6.03
CA ILE A 112 -11.32 -52.63 6.04
C ILE A 112 -11.92 -52.91 4.66
N ASP A 113 -13.21 -53.21 4.62
CA ASP A 113 -13.93 -53.47 3.38
C ASP A 113 -13.78 -52.31 2.39
N SER A 114 -13.56 -52.67 1.12
CA SER A 114 -13.32 -51.70 0.05
C SER A 114 -14.48 -50.73 -0.15
N THR A 115 -15.71 -51.15 0.13
CA THR A 115 -16.92 -50.31 0.04
C THR A 115 -16.88 -49.19 1.09
N THR A 116 -16.57 -49.52 2.33
CA THR A 116 -16.46 -48.55 3.44
C THR A 116 -15.39 -47.49 3.20
N ILE A 117 -14.26 -47.89 2.61
CA ILE A 117 -13.21 -46.94 2.23
C ILE A 117 -13.62 -46.11 1.01
N ALA A 118 -14.29 -46.72 0.02
CA ALA A 118 -14.79 -45.99 -1.13
C ALA A 118 -15.75 -44.88 -0.70
N ASP A 119 -16.76 -45.21 0.12
CA ASP A 119 -17.74 -44.25 0.63
C ASP A 119 -17.05 -43.09 1.39
N PHE A 120 -16.07 -43.42 2.23
CA PHE A 120 -15.28 -42.44 2.97
C PHE A 120 -14.45 -41.52 2.05
N VAL A 121 -13.82 -42.09 1.02
CA VAL A 121 -13.00 -41.33 0.07
C VAL A 121 -13.88 -40.46 -0.83
N PHE A 122 -15.03 -40.95 -1.30
CA PHE A 122 -15.94 -40.16 -2.13
C PHE A 122 -16.56 -39.00 -1.36
N ASP A 123 -17.00 -39.20 -0.12
CA ASP A 123 -17.49 -38.12 0.74
C ASP A 123 -16.39 -37.10 1.06
N LEU A 124 -15.14 -37.54 1.26
CA LEU A 124 -14.00 -36.63 1.37
C LEU A 124 -13.79 -35.79 0.09
N VAL A 125 -13.90 -36.40 -1.10
CA VAL A 125 -13.77 -35.69 -2.38
C VAL A 125 -14.80 -34.59 -2.49
N GLU A 126 -16.08 -34.87 -2.22
CA GLU A 126 -17.17 -33.88 -2.30
C GLU A 126 -16.94 -32.69 -1.35
N ARG A 127 -16.50 -32.97 -0.12
CA ARG A 127 -16.14 -31.92 0.87
C ARG A 127 -14.98 -31.07 0.39
N LEU A 128 -13.97 -31.69 -0.20
CA LEU A 128 -12.80 -30.99 -0.73
C LEU A 128 -13.11 -30.17 -1.98
N GLU A 129 -14.00 -30.64 -2.84
CA GLU A 129 -14.49 -29.87 -3.98
C GLU A 129 -15.26 -28.63 -3.54
N THR A 130 -16.13 -28.78 -2.54
CA THR A 130 -16.87 -27.66 -1.95
C THR A 130 -15.90 -26.65 -1.32
N TYR A 131 -14.94 -27.13 -0.52
CA TYR A 131 -13.87 -26.29 0.05
C TYR A 131 -13.03 -25.58 -1.02
N ARG A 132 -12.69 -26.27 -2.12
CA ARG A 132 -11.92 -25.72 -3.25
C ARG A 132 -12.71 -24.66 -4.00
N LYS A 133 -14.03 -24.84 -4.15
CA LYS A 133 -14.95 -23.89 -4.76
C LYS A 133 -15.08 -22.62 -3.92
N ASP A 134 -15.21 -22.77 -2.60
CA ASP A 134 -15.38 -21.62 -1.71
C ASP A 134 -14.09 -20.81 -1.53
N LYS A 135 -12.91 -21.45 -1.53
CA LYS A 135 -11.62 -20.73 -1.57
C LYS A 135 -11.29 -20.05 -2.90
N ARG A 136 -11.98 -20.41 -4.00
CA ARG A 136 -11.84 -19.74 -5.30
C ARG A 136 -12.60 -18.44 -5.37
N THR A 137 -13.73 -18.37 -4.67
CA THR A 137 -14.38 -17.10 -4.43
C THR A 137 -13.42 -16.31 -3.54
N TYR A 138 -12.76 -15.31 -4.10
CA TYR A 138 -12.11 -14.29 -3.30
C TYR A 138 -13.19 -13.69 -2.40
N THR A 139 -13.33 -14.23 -1.19
CA THR A 139 -13.88 -13.46 -0.08
C THR A 139 -12.81 -12.44 0.22
N GLU A 140 -13.15 -11.17 0.00
CA GLU A 140 -12.40 -10.06 0.59
C GLU A 140 -12.02 -10.46 2.01
N GLU A 141 -10.77 -10.22 2.41
CA GLU A 141 -10.38 -10.27 3.81
C GLU A 141 -11.25 -9.22 4.53
N ILE A 142 -12.47 -9.60 4.91
CA ILE A 142 -13.36 -8.83 5.76
C ILE A 142 -13.12 -9.45 7.14
N PRO A 143 -12.10 -9.01 7.88
CA PRO A 143 -12.00 -9.41 9.27
C PRO A 143 -13.31 -8.97 9.96
N THR A 144 -14.05 -9.92 10.53
CA THR A 144 -15.18 -9.63 11.41
C THR A 144 -14.64 -9.00 12.68
N ILE A 145 -14.41 -7.69 12.63
CA ILE A 145 -14.05 -6.91 13.80
C ILE A 145 -15.35 -6.46 14.44
N THR A 146 -15.71 -7.12 15.53
CA THR A 146 -16.71 -6.65 16.48
C THR A 146 -16.23 -5.32 17.06
N THR A 147 -16.62 -4.22 16.43
CA THR A 147 -16.44 -2.87 16.97
C THR A 147 -17.39 -2.72 18.17
N SER A 148 -16.91 -2.14 19.27
CA SER A 148 -17.77 -1.91 20.43
C SER A 148 -18.88 -0.90 20.09
N ASN A 149 -20.07 -1.06 20.66
CA ASN A 149 -21.18 -0.11 20.51
C ASN A 149 -20.77 1.33 20.91
N GLN A 150 -19.83 1.50 21.84
CA GLN A 150 -19.30 2.81 22.22
C GLN A 150 -18.41 3.44 21.14
N GLU A 151 -17.57 2.64 20.48
CA GLU A 151 -16.69 3.11 19.40
C GLU A 151 -17.51 3.53 18.17
N GLN A 152 -18.58 2.80 17.87
CA GLN A 152 -19.50 3.15 16.79
C GLN A 152 -20.25 4.46 17.05
N LYS A 153 -20.63 4.74 18.31
CA LYS A 153 -21.24 6.04 18.68
C LYS A 153 -20.26 7.19 18.47
N LYS A 154 -19.05 7.07 19.02
CA LYS A 154 -17.98 8.09 18.83
C LYS A 154 -17.65 8.31 17.36
N LEU A 155 -17.64 7.26 16.54
CA LEU A 155 -17.40 7.38 15.11
C LEU A 155 -18.53 8.14 14.40
N LYS A 156 -19.79 7.89 14.76
CA LYS A 156 -20.94 8.64 14.21
C LYS A 156 -20.92 10.10 14.63
N GLU A 157 -20.55 10.39 15.88
CA GLU A 157 -20.36 11.76 16.37
C GLU A 157 -19.28 12.48 15.58
N LEU A 158 -18.11 11.85 15.39
CA LEU A 158 -17.01 12.37 14.57
C LEU A 158 -17.47 12.67 13.13
N LEU A 159 -18.10 11.69 12.46
CA LEU A 159 -18.56 11.82 11.08
C LEU A 159 -19.63 12.91 10.87
N ASN A 160 -20.35 13.29 11.91
CA ASN A 160 -21.37 14.34 11.87
C ASN A 160 -20.86 15.70 12.38
N SER A 161 -19.59 15.81 12.79
CA SER A 161 -19.03 17.07 13.30
C SER A 161 -18.75 18.06 12.17
N ASP A 162 -19.14 19.33 12.37
CA ASP A 162 -18.85 20.44 11.46
C ASP A 162 -17.34 20.69 11.28
N LYS A 163 -16.51 20.22 12.22
CA LYS A 163 -15.05 20.37 12.22
C LYS A 163 -14.32 19.04 11.96
N LEU A 164 -14.94 18.15 11.18
CA LEU A 164 -14.46 16.80 10.88
C LEU A 164 -12.96 16.73 10.54
N LEU A 165 -12.46 17.58 9.63
CA LEU A 165 -11.04 17.54 9.24
C LEU A 165 -10.07 17.83 10.40
N ASN A 166 -10.42 18.79 11.26
CA ASN A 166 -9.58 19.16 12.40
C ASN A 166 -9.59 18.05 13.46
N GLU A 167 -10.77 17.47 13.74
CA GLU A 167 -10.88 16.34 14.66
C GLU A 167 -10.10 15.12 14.15
N VAL A 168 -10.15 14.83 12.84
CA VAL A 168 -9.35 13.75 12.24
C VAL A 168 -7.85 14.04 12.32
N GLN A 169 -7.40 15.30 12.16
CA GLN A 169 -5.99 15.68 12.34
C GLN A 169 -5.51 15.50 13.78
N GLU A 170 -6.32 15.89 14.75
CA GLU A 170 -6.03 15.68 16.17
C GLU A 170 -5.94 14.18 16.47
N LEU A 171 -6.90 13.41 15.96
CA LEU A 171 -6.97 11.97 16.17
C LEU A 171 -5.79 11.23 15.51
N LEU A 172 -5.34 11.68 14.32
CA LEU A 172 -4.10 11.22 13.69
C LEU A 172 -2.87 11.49 14.57
N THR A 173 -2.80 12.68 15.18
CA THR A 173 -1.71 13.04 16.08
C THR A 173 -1.74 12.17 17.35
N SER A 174 -2.92 11.93 17.92
CA SER A 174 -3.13 10.99 19.03
C SER A 174 -2.79 9.54 18.65
N ALA A 175 -2.96 9.16 17.38
CA ALA A 175 -2.61 7.83 16.85
C ALA A 175 -1.09 7.66 16.60
N GLY A 176 -0.27 8.67 16.91
CA GLY A 176 1.19 8.61 16.81
C GLY A 176 1.75 9.20 15.51
N MET A 177 0.96 9.94 14.73
CA MET A 177 1.49 10.67 13.57
C MET A 177 2.37 11.86 14.00
N PRO A 178 3.58 12.02 13.43
CA PRO A 178 4.43 13.18 13.71
C PRO A 178 3.84 14.53 13.30
N CYS A 179 2.99 14.55 12.29
CA CYS A 179 2.33 15.74 11.74
C CYS A 179 0.89 15.39 11.34
N GLY A 180 -0.10 15.99 12.03
CA GLY A 180 -1.52 15.77 11.75
C GLY A 180 -1.93 16.20 10.34
N LYS A 181 -1.42 17.34 9.85
CA LYS A 181 -1.70 17.86 8.49
C LYS A 181 -1.25 16.88 7.41
N THR A 182 0.02 16.44 7.44
CA THR A 182 0.55 15.46 6.49
C THR A 182 -0.16 14.11 6.63
N GLY A 183 -0.49 13.70 7.86
CA GLY A 183 -1.29 12.50 8.10
C GLY A 183 -2.67 12.57 7.43
N LEU A 184 -3.35 13.71 7.49
CA LEU A 184 -4.66 13.89 6.85
C LEU A 184 -4.55 13.86 5.33
N GLN A 185 -3.54 14.52 4.75
CA GLN A 185 -3.28 14.47 3.32
C GLN A 185 -3.06 13.02 2.84
N LEU A 186 -2.23 12.25 3.57
CA LEU A 186 -2.01 10.83 3.29
C LEU A 186 -3.27 9.99 3.47
N PHE A 187 -4.09 10.29 4.48
CA PHE A 187 -5.36 9.60 4.74
C PHE A 187 -6.35 9.79 3.58
N LEU A 188 -6.50 11.03 3.09
CA LEU A 188 -7.32 11.33 1.91
C LEU A 188 -6.81 10.59 0.67
N VAL A 189 -5.50 10.59 0.42
CA VAL A 189 -4.92 9.82 -0.70
C VAL A 189 -5.19 8.33 -0.52
N ALA A 190 -5.04 7.76 0.67
CA ALA A 190 -5.34 6.36 0.93
C ALA A 190 -6.82 6.01 0.70
N LEU A 191 -7.75 6.93 1.01
CA LEU A 191 -9.19 6.76 0.76
C LEU A 191 -9.51 6.66 -0.73
N SER A 192 -8.68 7.24 -1.61
CA SER A 192 -8.86 7.12 -3.06
C SER A 192 -8.81 5.66 -3.56
N SER A 193 -8.20 4.74 -2.80
CA SER A 193 -8.20 3.31 -3.12
C SER A 193 -9.61 2.70 -3.18
N LYS A 194 -10.62 3.34 -2.55
CA LYS A 194 -12.03 2.91 -2.62
C LYS A 194 -12.77 3.42 -3.86
N GLN A 195 -12.24 4.44 -4.54
CA GLN A 195 -12.81 5.00 -5.76
C GLN A 195 -12.14 4.40 -6.99
N ASN A 196 -12.80 4.46 -8.15
CA ASN A 196 -12.19 4.00 -9.40
C ASN A 196 -11.04 4.92 -9.86
N ASN A 197 -11.07 6.18 -9.45
CA ASN A 197 -10.05 7.18 -9.77
C ASN A 197 -9.05 7.28 -8.61
N VAL A 198 -8.11 6.35 -8.57
CA VAL A 198 -7.11 6.30 -7.50
C VAL A 198 -6.12 7.45 -7.63
N MET A 199 -5.64 7.91 -6.48
CA MET A 199 -4.55 8.85 -6.35
C MET A 199 -3.36 8.18 -5.65
N HIS A 200 -2.17 8.64 -6.01
CA HIS A 200 -0.93 8.22 -5.39
C HIS A 200 -0.23 9.44 -4.79
N CYS A 201 0.64 9.22 -3.81
CA CYS A 201 1.37 10.29 -3.17
C CYS A 201 2.85 9.95 -3.05
N ILE A 202 3.70 10.92 -3.40
CA ILE A 202 5.13 10.87 -3.14
C ILE A 202 5.49 12.05 -2.25
N LEU A 203 5.92 11.75 -1.02
CA LEU A 203 6.47 12.71 -0.08
C LEU A 203 7.87 13.14 -0.54
N GLN A 204 8.09 14.44 -0.68
CA GLN A 204 9.38 15.02 -0.98
C GLN A 204 10.00 15.55 0.31
N GLY A 205 11.13 14.97 0.72
CA GLY A 205 11.77 15.38 1.97
C GLY A 205 12.94 14.50 2.37
N ASN A 206 13.46 14.75 3.57
CA ASN A 206 14.52 13.90 4.13
C ASN A 206 14.00 12.46 4.30
N SER A 207 14.80 11.48 3.86
CA SER A 207 14.48 10.04 3.96
C SER A 207 14.14 9.61 5.38
N GLU A 208 14.85 10.10 6.41
CA GLU A 208 14.59 9.75 7.81
C GLU A 208 13.21 10.20 8.27
N ILE A 209 12.85 11.46 7.99
CA ILE A 209 11.57 12.03 8.43
C ILE A 209 10.42 11.39 7.65
N SER A 210 10.57 11.29 6.32
CA SER A 210 9.52 10.76 5.44
C SER A 210 9.27 9.27 5.64
N SER A 211 10.31 8.47 5.88
CA SER A 211 10.15 7.05 6.21
C SER A 211 9.43 6.83 7.54
N GLU A 212 9.72 7.63 8.56
CA GLU A 212 9.02 7.55 9.84
C GLU A 212 7.55 7.98 9.72
N ILE A 213 7.25 9.03 8.93
CA ILE A 213 5.86 9.43 8.65
C ILE A 213 5.10 8.28 7.97
N ILE A 214 5.67 7.65 6.94
CA ILE A 214 5.03 6.54 6.21
C ILE A 214 4.84 5.34 7.14
N ARG A 215 5.81 5.06 8.01
CA ARG A 215 5.74 3.97 8.99
C ARG A 215 4.65 4.22 10.03
N SER A 216 4.56 5.42 10.61
CA SER A 216 3.49 5.79 11.54
C SER A 216 2.13 5.76 10.85
N PHE A 217 2.05 6.21 9.59
CA PHE A 217 0.80 6.18 8.83
C PHE A 217 0.34 4.75 8.52
N ALA A 218 1.26 3.80 8.38
CA ALA A 218 0.90 2.40 8.17
C ALA A 218 0.09 1.82 9.33
N SER A 219 0.34 2.20 10.59
CA SER A 219 -0.44 1.67 11.73
C SER A 219 -1.86 2.25 11.82
N VAL A 220 -2.11 3.37 11.16
CA VAL A 220 -3.42 4.04 11.11
C VAL A 220 -4.39 3.32 10.15
N LEU A 221 -3.87 2.62 9.14
CA LEU A 221 -4.70 1.96 8.14
C LEU A 221 -5.15 0.56 8.58
N PRO A 222 -6.38 0.13 8.19
CA PRO A 222 -6.85 -1.22 8.45
C PRO A 222 -5.93 -2.28 7.83
N MET A 223 -5.70 -3.39 8.54
CA MET A 223 -4.79 -4.47 8.09
C MET A 223 -5.20 -5.06 6.73
N GLU A 224 -6.50 -5.13 6.45
CA GLU A 224 -7.03 -5.65 5.19
C GLU A 224 -6.67 -4.75 3.99
N VAL A 225 -6.51 -3.45 4.18
CA VAL A 225 -6.17 -2.48 3.10
C VAL A 225 -4.67 -2.21 3.07
N ASN A 226 -4.02 -2.21 4.23
CA ASN A 226 -2.62 -1.89 4.38
C ASN A 226 -1.70 -2.97 3.80
N ARG A 227 -0.83 -2.57 2.87
CA ARG A 227 0.25 -3.40 2.31
C ARG A 227 1.61 -2.71 2.49
N TYR A 228 1.96 -2.34 3.72
CA TYR A 228 3.29 -1.82 4.03
C TYR A 228 4.40 -2.84 3.74
N LYS A 229 5.42 -2.40 3.00
CA LYS A 229 6.62 -3.18 2.68
C LYS A 229 7.87 -2.31 2.80
N THR A 230 8.96 -2.87 3.27
CA THR A 230 10.26 -2.18 3.35
C THR A 230 10.94 -2.10 1.99
N SER A 231 10.77 -3.13 1.16
CA SER A 231 11.22 -3.18 -0.24
C SER A 231 10.31 -4.12 -1.05
N ILE A 232 10.29 -3.93 -2.37
CA ILE A 232 9.57 -4.78 -3.33
C ILE A 232 10.51 -5.11 -4.48
N SER A 233 10.50 -6.35 -4.94
CA SER A 233 11.18 -6.74 -6.18
C SER A 233 10.30 -6.50 -7.40
N ASP A 234 10.91 -6.10 -8.51
CA ASP A 234 10.25 -5.70 -9.75
C ASP A 234 9.25 -6.76 -10.27
N ASN A 235 9.50 -8.05 -9.99
CA ASN A 235 8.68 -9.15 -10.46
C ASN A 235 7.45 -9.42 -9.60
N VAL A 236 7.48 -9.15 -8.29
CA VAL A 236 6.41 -9.57 -7.35
C VAL A 236 5.05 -8.98 -7.73
N MET A 237 5.02 -7.82 -8.37
CA MET A 237 3.77 -7.21 -8.83
C MET A 237 3.05 -8.05 -9.90
N TYR A 238 3.77 -8.82 -10.72
CA TYR A 238 3.18 -9.68 -11.75
C TYR A 238 2.73 -11.05 -11.22
N TYR A 239 3.24 -11.48 -10.07
CA TYR A 239 2.94 -12.79 -9.47
C TYR A 239 2.00 -12.62 -8.27
N ALA A 240 0.99 -11.76 -8.40
CA ALA A 240 -0.06 -11.64 -7.40
C ALA A 240 -0.82 -12.98 -7.27
N PRO A 241 -1.20 -13.40 -6.05
CA PRO A 241 -1.95 -14.66 -5.83
C PRO A 241 -3.28 -14.72 -6.59
N SER A 242 -3.88 -13.58 -6.90
CA SER A 242 -5.11 -13.45 -7.68
C SER A 242 -5.12 -12.12 -8.45
N GLU A 243 -5.93 -12.05 -9.51
CA GLU A 243 -6.09 -10.84 -10.33
C GLU A 243 -6.53 -9.61 -9.51
N ASN A 244 -7.37 -9.82 -8.48
CA ASN A 244 -7.90 -8.75 -7.63
C ASN A 244 -7.10 -8.52 -6.34
N TYR A 245 -5.93 -9.14 -6.18
CA TYR A 245 -5.15 -9.06 -4.93
C TYR A 245 -4.81 -7.62 -4.51
N TRP A 246 -4.53 -6.75 -5.49
CA TRP A 246 -4.18 -5.35 -5.29
C TRP A 246 -5.37 -4.39 -5.29
N LYS A 247 -6.58 -4.89 -5.53
CA LYS A 247 -7.80 -4.08 -5.58
C LYS A 247 -8.12 -3.49 -4.20
N ASN A 248 -8.37 -2.19 -4.17
CA ASN A 248 -8.70 -1.42 -2.97
C ASN A 248 -7.65 -1.54 -1.86
N LYS A 249 -6.38 -1.78 -2.24
CA LYS A 249 -5.25 -1.83 -1.29
C LYS A 249 -4.47 -0.53 -1.32
N VAL A 250 -3.73 -0.27 -0.24
CA VAL A 250 -2.80 0.84 -0.13
C VAL A 250 -1.39 0.28 0.06
N LEU A 251 -0.56 0.44 -0.96
CA LEU A 251 0.84 0.07 -0.91
C LEU A 251 1.67 1.22 -0.33
N LEU A 252 2.34 0.95 0.79
CA LEU A 252 3.22 1.89 1.46
C LEU A 252 4.65 1.41 1.36
N LEU A 253 5.51 2.27 0.82
CA LEU A 253 6.94 2.01 0.69
C LEU A 253 7.73 3.18 1.30
N PRO A 254 8.61 2.96 2.30
CA PRO A 254 9.33 4.03 2.98
C PRO A 254 10.12 4.96 2.06
N SER A 255 10.71 4.44 0.98
CA SER A 255 11.44 5.25 0.01
C SER A 255 11.41 4.59 -1.37
N ILE A 256 11.00 5.38 -2.37
CA ILE A 256 10.98 4.96 -3.76
C ILE A 256 12.39 4.90 -4.36
N ASP A 257 13.34 5.63 -3.76
CA ASP A 257 14.72 5.71 -4.26
C ASP A 257 15.48 4.38 -4.08
N THR A 258 14.95 3.47 -3.24
CA THR A 258 15.50 2.13 -3.01
C THR A 258 15.07 1.11 -4.06
N LEU A 259 14.06 1.43 -4.89
CA LEU A 259 13.62 0.58 -5.99
C LEU A 259 14.68 0.54 -7.08
N GLY A 260 14.87 -0.64 -7.68
CA GLY A 260 15.76 -0.80 -8.83
C GLY A 260 15.35 0.12 -10.00
N LYS A 261 16.33 0.51 -10.83
CA LYS A 261 16.17 1.45 -11.96
C LYS A 261 15.13 1.02 -13.04
N LYS A 262 14.55 -0.18 -12.94
CA LYS A 262 13.60 -0.75 -13.93
C LYS A 262 12.33 -1.29 -13.29
N ASN A 263 11.74 -0.56 -12.34
CA ASN A 263 10.44 -0.90 -11.76
C ASN A 263 9.26 -0.61 -12.72
N THR A 264 9.25 -1.31 -13.86
CA THR A 264 8.21 -1.13 -14.90
C THR A 264 6.84 -1.59 -14.40
N ALA A 265 6.80 -2.69 -13.63
CA ALA A 265 5.55 -3.28 -13.14
C ALA A 265 4.76 -2.31 -12.25
N LEU A 266 5.45 -1.73 -11.26
CA LEU A 266 4.88 -0.75 -10.35
C LEU A 266 4.46 0.52 -11.10
N THR A 267 5.31 0.96 -12.05
CA THR A 267 5.03 2.15 -12.86
C THR A 267 3.80 1.95 -13.74
N GLU A 268 3.65 0.80 -14.39
CA GLU A 268 2.48 0.44 -15.19
C GLU A 268 1.22 0.38 -14.33
N LEU A 269 1.27 -0.26 -13.14
CA LEU A 269 0.14 -0.28 -12.21
C LEU A 269 -0.31 1.12 -11.78
N ILE A 270 0.64 2.02 -11.46
CA ILE A 270 0.35 3.39 -11.02
C ILE A 270 -0.22 4.26 -12.15
N LEU A 271 0.30 4.09 -13.38
CA LEU A 271 -0.09 4.92 -14.52
C LEU A 271 -1.35 4.42 -15.23
N GLN A 272 -1.53 3.10 -15.30
CA GLN A 272 -2.60 2.46 -16.08
C GLN A 272 -3.70 1.84 -15.21
N GLY A 273 -3.50 1.71 -13.89
CA GLY A 273 -4.48 1.11 -12.97
C GLY A 273 -4.59 -0.43 -13.06
N GLY A 274 -3.80 -1.05 -13.93
CA GLY A 274 -3.78 -2.50 -14.12
C GLY A 274 -2.63 -2.90 -15.03
N VAL A 275 -2.27 -4.18 -14.98
CA VAL A 275 -1.24 -4.77 -15.83
C VAL A 275 -1.83 -5.99 -16.50
N ASN A 276 -1.70 -6.06 -17.83
CA ASN A 276 -1.96 -7.28 -18.58
C ASN A 276 -0.70 -7.66 -19.35
N ARG A 277 -0.02 -8.71 -18.90
CA ARG A 277 1.26 -9.12 -19.46
C ARG A 277 1.21 -10.58 -19.93
N LEU A 278 1.67 -10.79 -21.15
CA LEU A 278 1.95 -12.13 -21.67
C LEU A 278 3.32 -12.58 -21.16
N VAL A 279 3.37 -13.67 -20.42
CA VAL A 279 4.60 -14.26 -19.89
C VAL A 279 4.74 -15.70 -20.33
N THR A 280 5.98 -16.13 -20.53
CA THR A 280 6.29 -17.52 -20.84
C THR A 280 6.42 -18.30 -19.53
N GLU A 281 5.57 -19.29 -19.33
CA GLU A 281 5.64 -20.19 -18.18
C GLU A 281 6.16 -21.56 -18.62
N ASN A 282 7.02 -22.13 -17.79
CA ASN A 282 7.48 -23.49 -17.97
C ASN A 282 6.40 -24.42 -17.41
N THR A 283 5.82 -25.24 -18.27
CA THR A 283 4.93 -26.30 -17.83
C THR A 283 5.73 -27.39 -17.11
N GLU A 284 5.09 -28.15 -16.22
CA GLU A 284 5.73 -29.29 -15.54
C GLU A 284 6.31 -30.33 -16.52
N GLN A 285 5.88 -30.32 -17.77
CA GLN A 285 6.37 -31.15 -18.87
C GLN A 285 7.62 -30.57 -19.58
N GLY A 286 8.18 -29.46 -19.10
CA GLY A 286 9.36 -28.81 -19.69
C GLY A 286 9.08 -28.03 -20.98
N THR A 287 7.80 -27.85 -21.35
CA THR A 287 7.41 -27.06 -22.54
C THR A 287 7.03 -25.64 -22.14
N TYR A 288 7.38 -24.67 -22.99
CA TYR A 288 7.04 -23.27 -22.78
C TYR A 288 5.64 -22.99 -23.31
N ARG A 289 4.77 -22.44 -22.47
CA ARG A 289 3.47 -21.90 -22.89
C ARG A 289 3.38 -20.42 -22.53
N ALA A 290 2.82 -19.64 -23.44
CA ALA A 290 2.49 -18.26 -23.16
C ALA A 290 1.21 -18.22 -22.31
N SER A 291 1.26 -17.60 -21.14
CA SER A 291 0.12 -17.34 -20.27
C SER A 291 -0.08 -15.85 -20.07
N ASN A 292 -1.34 -15.41 -20.08
CA ASN A 292 -1.70 -14.04 -19.77
C ASN A 292 -1.82 -13.89 -18.26
N LYS A 293 -1.02 -12.98 -17.68
CA LYS A 293 -1.17 -12.52 -16.31
C LYS A 293 -1.82 -11.16 -16.32
N SER A 294 -3.09 -11.15 -15.97
CA SER A 294 -3.86 -9.93 -15.70
C SER A 294 -3.86 -9.67 -14.20
N VAL A 295 -3.53 -8.45 -13.82
CA VAL A 295 -3.59 -7.95 -12.45
C VAL A 295 -4.37 -6.65 -12.48
N ASN A 296 -5.53 -6.64 -11.84
CA ASN A 296 -6.35 -5.44 -11.69
C ASN A 296 -5.91 -4.67 -10.44
N GLY A 297 -5.55 -3.40 -10.64
CA GLY A 297 -4.67 -2.66 -9.75
C GLY A 297 -5.25 -1.33 -9.29
N ASN A 298 -6.48 -1.34 -8.77
CA ASN A 298 -7.03 -0.18 -8.05
C ASN A 298 -6.28 0.02 -6.70
N LEU A 299 -5.00 0.38 -6.81
CA LEU A 299 -3.99 0.38 -5.75
C LEU A 299 -3.55 1.81 -5.47
N SER A 300 -3.79 2.32 -4.27
CA SER A 300 -3.18 3.60 -3.86
C SER A 300 -1.72 3.38 -3.48
N PHE A 301 -0.82 4.18 -4.02
CA PHE A 301 0.62 4.08 -3.75
C PHE A 301 1.09 5.30 -2.96
N ILE A 302 1.75 5.06 -1.83
CA ILE A 302 2.31 6.12 -0.98
C ILE A 302 3.79 5.80 -0.73
N SER A 303 4.66 6.73 -1.12
CA SER A 303 6.10 6.59 -0.90
C SER A 303 6.79 7.95 -0.68
N SER A 304 8.12 7.94 -0.54
CA SER A 304 8.93 9.14 -0.40
C SER A 304 10.12 9.16 -1.35
N THR A 305 10.62 10.35 -1.67
CA THR A 305 11.89 10.55 -2.38
C THR A 305 12.73 11.62 -1.70
N ALA A 306 14.01 11.30 -1.48
CA ALA A 306 15.02 12.23 -1.00
C ALA A 306 15.69 13.00 -2.15
N SER A 307 15.60 12.47 -3.37
CA SER A 307 16.19 13.09 -4.56
C SER A 307 15.40 14.29 -5.10
N GLY A 308 14.18 14.51 -4.58
CA GLY A 308 13.31 15.63 -4.92
C GLY A 308 12.59 15.49 -6.27
N TYR A 309 12.92 14.48 -7.08
CA TYR A 309 12.27 14.23 -8.36
C TYR A 309 12.23 12.74 -8.67
N HIS A 310 11.09 12.26 -9.16
CA HIS A 310 10.91 10.90 -9.68
C HIS A 310 10.02 10.96 -10.92
N ASP A 311 10.23 10.09 -11.91
CA ASP A 311 9.49 10.15 -13.18
C ASP A 311 7.97 9.96 -13.01
N LEU A 312 7.55 9.21 -12.00
CA LEU A 312 6.14 9.08 -11.62
C LEU A 312 5.47 10.42 -11.28
N LEU A 313 6.22 11.41 -10.79
CA LEU A 313 5.69 12.73 -10.47
C LEU A 313 5.16 13.48 -11.70
N LYS A 314 5.50 13.04 -12.93
CA LYS A 314 4.97 13.65 -14.16
C LYS A 314 3.50 13.32 -14.38
N SER A 315 3.01 12.21 -13.83
CA SER A 315 1.61 11.81 -13.98
C SER A 315 0.69 12.69 -13.14
N ASP A 316 -0.50 12.92 -13.68
CA ASP A 316 -1.65 13.56 -13.02
C ASP A 316 -2.17 12.76 -11.82
N THR A 317 -2.03 11.44 -11.83
CA THR A 317 -2.49 10.57 -10.74
C THR A 317 -1.61 10.65 -9.49
N VAL A 318 -0.36 11.14 -9.63
CA VAL A 318 0.63 11.18 -8.57
C VAL A 318 0.77 12.59 -8.00
N LEU A 319 0.40 12.74 -6.74
CA LEU A 319 0.53 13.96 -5.97
C LEU A 319 1.93 14.09 -5.38
N ALA A 320 2.58 15.23 -5.61
CA ALA A 320 3.84 15.59 -4.97
C ALA A 320 3.55 16.38 -3.69
N LEU A 321 3.82 15.80 -2.52
CA LEU A 321 3.64 16.48 -1.23
C LEU A 321 4.99 16.87 -0.65
N LEU A 322 5.17 18.16 -0.39
CA LEU A 322 6.31 18.64 0.36
C LEU A 322 6.04 18.47 1.87
N LEU A 323 7.08 18.22 2.65
CA LEU A 323 6.99 18.31 4.10
C LEU A 323 7.14 19.78 4.54
N CYS A 324 6.05 20.41 4.97
CA CYS A 324 6.12 21.69 5.66
C CYS A 324 6.73 21.53 7.07
N ASN A 325 7.62 22.46 7.44
CA ASN A 325 8.34 22.51 8.72
C ASN A 325 9.06 21.21 9.16
N PRO A 326 10.02 20.69 8.37
CA PRO A 326 10.71 19.43 8.70
C PRO A 326 11.45 19.45 10.05
N ASN A 327 11.88 20.63 10.51
CA ASN A 327 12.53 20.78 11.81
C ASN A 327 11.59 20.54 12.99
N GLU A 328 10.34 20.99 12.90
CA GLU A 328 9.33 20.77 13.94
C GLU A 328 8.93 19.30 13.98
N ILE A 329 8.69 18.71 12.80
CA ILE A 329 8.39 17.29 12.68
C ILE A 329 9.52 16.45 13.30
N LYS A 330 10.79 16.78 13.01
CA LYS A 330 11.94 16.08 13.59
C LYS A 330 11.97 16.21 15.12
N LYS A 331 11.68 17.39 15.68
CA LYS A 331 11.57 17.57 17.14
C LYS A 331 10.47 16.69 17.72
N THR A 332 9.28 16.68 17.10
CA THR A 332 8.15 15.85 17.55
C THR A 332 8.51 14.36 17.53
N ILE A 333 9.16 13.87 16.46
CA ILE A 333 9.62 12.48 16.37
C ILE A 333 10.56 12.15 17.53
N VAL A 334 11.58 12.99 17.77
CA VAL A 334 12.55 12.79 18.85
C VAL A 334 11.86 12.83 20.22
N THR A 335 10.98 13.81 20.46
CA THR A 335 10.23 13.91 21.71
C THR A 335 9.35 12.69 21.95
N ASN A 336 8.66 12.19 20.92
CA ASN A 336 7.84 10.99 21.03
C ASN A 336 8.68 9.74 21.31
N GLN A 337 9.85 9.61 20.66
CA GLN A 337 10.79 8.52 20.95
C GLN A 337 11.29 8.57 22.40
N ILE A 338 11.68 9.74 22.90
CA ILE A 338 12.11 9.92 24.30
C ILE A 338 10.98 9.54 25.26
N LYS A 339 9.75 10.06 25.05
CA LYS A 339 8.59 9.75 25.89
C LYS A 339 8.27 8.26 25.90
N ARG A 340 8.43 7.58 24.76
CA ARG A 340 8.24 6.14 24.62
C ARG A 340 9.25 5.35 25.46
N PHE A 341 10.54 5.68 25.36
CA PHE A 341 11.57 5.03 26.18
C PHE A 341 11.46 5.38 27.68
N ALA A 342 10.93 6.56 28.00
CA ALA A 342 10.66 6.97 29.37
C ALA A 342 9.39 6.34 29.98
N GLY A 343 8.60 5.60 29.21
CA GLY A 343 7.32 5.03 29.67
C GLY A 343 6.23 6.06 29.97
N LEU A 344 6.39 7.31 29.51
CA LEU A 344 5.45 8.42 29.72
C LEU A 344 4.36 8.48 28.65
N LEU A 345 4.41 7.57 27.69
CA LEU A 345 3.52 7.54 26.54
C LEU A 345 2.47 6.44 26.73
N ASP A 346 1.21 6.85 26.73
CA ASP A 346 0.09 5.93 26.89
C ASP A 346 -0.18 5.18 25.58
N GLU A 347 0.43 4.00 25.44
CA GLU A 347 0.27 3.12 24.29
C GLU A 347 -1.19 2.66 24.09
N ASN A 348 -2.02 2.63 25.16
CA ASN A 348 -3.43 2.27 25.01
C ASN A 348 -4.21 3.36 24.28
N ASN A 349 -3.97 4.64 24.61
CA ASN A 349 -4.62 5.76 23.93
C ASN A 349 -4.24 5.82 22.44
N ILE A 350 -2.98 5.53 22.11
CA ILE A 350 -2.53 5.43 20.72
C ILE A 350 -3.30 4.33 19.98
N GLN A 351 -3.41 3.13 20.58
CA GLN A 351 -4.13 2.02 19.95
C GLN A 351 -5.62 2.33 19.78
N VAL A 352 -6.25 2.99 20.75
CA VAL A 352 -7.66 3.41 20.65
C VAL A 352 -7.85 4.39 19.50
N ALA A 353 -6.99 5.41 19.38
CA ALA A 353 -7.04 6.37 18.27
C ALA A 353 -6.81 5.67 16.91
N GLN A 354 -5.87 4.73 16.83
CA GLN A 354 -5.64 3.94 15.62
C GLN A 354 -6.88 3.12 15.23
N ARG A 355 -7.53 2.44 16.19
CA ARG A 355 -8.77 1.69 15.92
C ARG A 355 -9.90 2.59 15.44
N GLN A 356 -10.02 3.79 15.98
CA GLN A 356 -11.00 4.77 15.53
C GLN A 356 -10.76 5.20 14.07
N LEU A 357 -9.51 5.45 13.66
CA LEU A 357 -9.18 5.77 12.26
C LEU A 357 -9.42 4.59 11.32
N GLN A 358 -9.10 3.38 11.76
CA GLN A 358 -9.39 2.16 11.00
C GLN A 358 -10.90 1.97 10.81
N ALA A 359 -11.70 2.23 11.85
CA ALA A 359 -13.15 2.18 11.78
C ALA A 359 -13.71 3.29 10.85
N LEU A 360 -13.16 4.49 10.92
CA LEU A 360 -13.47 5.59 10.00
C LEU A 360 -13.20 5.20 8.54
N PHE A 361 -12.03 4.64 8.26
CA PHE A 361 -11.69 4.17 6.92
C PHE A 361 -12.67 3.09 6.43
N ARG A 362 -13.15 2.20 7.31
CA ARG A 362 -14.13 1.15 6.96
C ARG A 362 -15.52 1.69 6.65
N ASP A 363 -16.02 2.65 7.43
CA ASP A 363 -17.38 3.17 7.27
C ASP A 363 -17.58 3.99 5.98
N ILE A 364 -16.49 4.57 5.46
CA ILE A 364 -16.52 5.32 4.19
C ILE A 364 -16.85 4.37 3.03
N LYS A 365 -17.93 4.64 2.30
CA LYS A 365 -18.41 3.82 1.19
C LYS A 365 -18.06 4.48 -0.14
N ASN A 366 -17.90 3.67 -1.19
CA ASN A 366 -17.73 4.21 -2.53
C ASN A 366 -19.08 4.76 -3.03
N ILE A 367 -19.15 6.07 -3.23
CA ILE A 367 -20.33 6.78 -3.72
C ILE A 367 -19.86 7.73 -4.83
N LYS A 368 -20.69 7.91 -5.86
CA LYS A 368 -20.38 8.83 -6.97
C LYS A 368 -20.48 10.27 -6.48
N VAL A 369 -19.41 11.04 -6.66
CA VAL A 369 -19.36 12.45 -6.29
C VAL A 369 -19.50 13.30 -7.57
N VAL A 370 -20.37 14.31 -7.52
CA VAL A 370 -20.61 15.25 -8.61
C VAL A 370 -20.37 16.66 -8.09
N ASN A 371 -19.64 17.48 -8.86
CA ASN A 371 -19.39 18.87 -8.48
C ASN A 371 -20.27 19.81 -9.34
N PRO A 372 -21.34 20.42 -8.78
CA PRO A 372 -22.23 21.31 -9.52
C PRO A 372 -21.60 22.69 -9.81
N TYR A 373 -20.55 23.07 -9.08
CA TYR A 373 -19.95 24.41 -9.15
C TYR A 373 -18.87 24.55 -10.23
N LEU A 374 -18.54 23.49 -10.98
CA LEU A 374 -17.45 23.51 -11.96
C LEU A 374 -17.65 24.50 -13.11
N GLU A 375 -18.91 24.77 -13.49
CA GLU A 375 -19.22 25.73 -14.55
C GLU A 375 -19.21 27.18 -14.04
N GLN A 376 -19.30 27.38 -12.73
CA GLN A 376 -19.39 28.71 -12.10
C GLN A 376 -17.99 29.25 -11.69
N VAL A 377 -17.03 28.35 -11.45
CA VAL A 377 -15.69 28.69 -10.97
C VAL A 377 -14.65 28.54 -12.07
N ASN A 378 -13.85 29.58 -12.33
CA ASN A 378 -12.77 29.51 -13.33
C ASN A 378 -11.49 28.85 -12.78
N VAL A 379 -11.58 27.56 -12.43
CA VAL A 379 -10.44 26.74 -11.94
C VAL A 379 -9.27 26.77 -12.93
N SER A 380 -9.55 26.80 -14.24
CA SER A 380 -8.55 26.83 -15.30
C SER A 380 -7.72 28.11 -15.29
N LYS A 381 -8.33 29.27 -15.01
CA LYS A 381 -7.62 30.55 -14.91
C LYS A 381 -6.67 30.55 -13.71
N PHE A 382 -7.15 30.04 -12.57
CA PHE A 382 -6.38 29.96 -11.34
C PHE A 382 -5.13 29.06 -11.48
N LEU A 383 -5.28 27.91 -12.14
CA LEU A 383 -4.20 26.93 -12.32
C LEU A 383 -3.42 27.11 -13.64
N ASN A 384 -3.50 28.29 -14.28
CA ASN A 384 -2.81 28.60 -15.54
C ASN A 384 -3.02 27.55 -16.65
N ASN A 385 -4.22 26.97 -16.73
CA ASN A 385 -4.58 25.89 -17.65
C ASN A 385 -3.74 24.61 -17.53
N ASP A 386 -3.08 24.38 -16.40
CA ASP A 386 -2.39 23.10 -16.15
C ASP A 386 -3.42 21.99 -15.87
N SER A 387 -3.71 21.20 -16.90
CA SER A 387 -4.62 20.04 -16.83
C SER A 387 -4.30 19.08 -15.68
N LYS A 388 -3.00 18.94 -15.34
CA LYS A 388 -2.55 18.08 -14.26
C LYS A 388 -3.03 18.59 -12.90
N LEU A 389 -2.76 19.85 -12.60
CA LEU A 389 -3.13 20.47 -11.33
C LEU A 389 -4.66 20.56 -11.21
N ILE A 390 -5.36 20.87 -12.31
CA ILE A 390 -6.83 20.90 -12.34
C ILE A 390 -7.37 19.51 -11.97
N THR A 391 -6.88 18.46 -12.62
CA THR A 391 -7.29 17.07 -12.34
C THR A 391 -7.03 16.69 -10.88
N GLN A 392 -5.87 17.07 -10.33
CA GLN A 392 -5.54 16.82 -8.92
C GLN A 392 -6.49 17.56 -7.97
N PHE A 393 -6.78 18.83 -8.25
CA PHE A 393 -7.70 19.63 -7.42
C PHE A 393 -9.10 19.03 -7.38
N LEU A 394 -9.62 18.62 -8.55
CA LEU A 394 -10.92 17.98 -8.66
C LEU A 394 -10.98 16.65 -7.91
N ARG A 395 -9.94 15.82 -8.03
CA ARG A 395 -9.87 14.53 -7.32
C ARG A 395 -9.79 14.72 -5.80
N ILE A 396 -8.98 15.67 -5.32
CA ILE A 396 -8.88 15.98 -3.89
C ILE A 396 -10.22 16.47 -3.34
N THR A 397 -10.88 17.38 -4.05
CA THR A 397 -12.20 17.90 -3.68
C THR A 397 -13.23 16.77 -3.57
N ASN A 398 -13.20 15.80 -4.50
CA ASN A 398 -14.06 14.63 -4.44
C ASN A 398 -13.77 13.75 -3.21
N LEU A 399 -12.50 13.59 -2.82
CA LEU A 399 -12.11 12.81 -1.64
C LEU A 399 -12.54 13.48 -0.34
N ILE A 400 -12.42 14.80 -0.24
CA ILE A 400 -12.92 15.56 0.92
C ILE A 400 -14.44 15.44 1.01
N THR A 401 -15.15 15.55 -0.12
CA THR A 401 -16.61 15.37 -0.16
C THR A 401 -17.00 13.94 0.24
N LEU A 402 -16.22 12.94 -0.19
CA LEU A 402 -16.42 11.54 0.19
C LEU A 402 -16.22 11.32 1.69
N LEU A 403 -15.26 12.00 2.32
CA LEU A 403 -15.06 11.96 3.76
C LEU A 403 -16.27 12.53 4.51
N HIS A 404 -16.91 13.58 3.97
CA HIS A 404 -18.13 14.20 4.51
C HIS A 404 -19.44 13.50 4.07
N GLN A 405 -19.38 12.26 3.55
CA GLN A 405 -20.55 11.53 3.00
C GLN A 405 -21.77 11.42 3.93
N LYS A 406 -21.62 11.58 5.25
CA LYS A 406 -22.72 11.53 6.23
C LYS A 406 -23.39 12.88 6.46
N GLN A 407 -22.72 13.97 6.10
CA GLN A 407 -23.19 15.34 6.31
C GLN A 407 -23.91 15.90 5.09
N VAL A 408 -23.59 15.38 3.91
CA VAL A 408 -24.16 15.84 2.64
C VAL A 408 -25.43 15.05 2.29
N THR A 409 -26.41 15.75 1.73
CA THR A 409 -27.64 15.15 1.21
C THR A 409 -27.34 14.22 0.04
N MET A 410 -27.76 12.96 0.16
CA MET A 410 -27.65 11.99 -0.92
C MET A 410 -28.82 12.18 -1.90
N THR A 411 -28.51 12.47 -3.15
CA THR A 411 -29.50 12.53 -4.23
C THR A 411 -29.52 11.19 -4.98
N ASN A 412 -30.72 10.74 -5.35
CA ASN A 412 -30.90 9.52 -6.15
C ASN A 412 -31.33 9.93 -7.54
N THR A 413 -30.39 9.89 -8.48
CA THR A 413 -30.63 10.17 -9.89
C THR A 413 -30.33 8.88 -10.65
N ASP A 414 -31.33 8.34 -11.35
CA ASP A 414 -31.24 7.11 -12.15
C ASP A 414 -30.84 5.83 -11.38
N GLY A 415 -31.24 5.71 -10.11
CA GLY A 415 -30.99 4.51 -9.31
C GLY A 415 -29.57 4.40 -8.74
N ALA A 416 -28.72 5.41 -8.95
CA ALA A 416 -27.41 5.52 -8.34
C ALA A 416 -27.39 6.66 -7.31
N TYR A 417 -26.96 6.34 -6.08
CA TYR A 417 -26.74 7.34 -5.06
C TYR A 417 -25.56 8.26 -5.42
N GLN A 418 -25.79 9.56 -5.37
CA GLN A 418 -24.79 10.59 -5.65
C GLN A 418 -24.68 11.57 -4.48
N ILE A 419 -23.50 12.16 -4.34
CA ILE A 419 -23.20 13.21 -3.35
C ILE A 419 -22.69 14.42 -4.11
N GLU A 420 -23.17 15.60 -3.71
CA GLU A 420 -22.79 16.87 -4.31
C GLU A 420 -21.64 17.53 -3.53
N VAL A 421 -20.67 18.06 -4.26
CA VAL A 421 -19.59 18.87 -3.67
C VAL A 421 -20.20 20.18 -3.17
N GLN A 422 -19.79 20.64 -1.98
CA GLN A 422 -20.12 21.97 -1.43
C GLN A 422 -18.92 22.92 -1.57
N ALA A 423 -19.16 24.23 -1.59
CA ALA A 423 -18.11 25.25 -1.64
C ALA A 423 -17.07 25.10 -0.51
N ASN A 424 -17.53 24.75 0.70
CA ASN A 424 -16.64 24.48 1.85
C ASN A 424 -15.64 23.33 1.58
N HIS A 425 -16.02 22.28 0.84
CA HIS A 425 -15.10 21.19 0.51
C HIS A 425 -13.99 21.64 -0.45
N MET A 426 -14.31 22.54 -1.39
CA MET A 426 -13.33 23.14 -2.29
C MET A 426 -12.34 24.02 -1.52
N MET A 427 -12.83 24.80 -0.56
CA MET A 427 -12.01 25.61 0.34
C MET A 427 -11.06 24.75 1.18
N GLN A 428 -11.58 23.68 1.77
CA GLN A 428 -10.77 22.73 2.54
C GLN A 428 -9.69 22.06 1.68
N ALA A 429 -10.00 21.71 0.42
CA ALA A 429 -9.03 21.16 -0.53
C ALA A 429 -7.91 22.16 -0.83
N LEU A 430 -8.29 23.42 -1.07
CA LEU A 430 -7.39 24.52 -1.36
C LEU A 430 -6.43 24.77 -0.20
N GLU A 431 -6.94 24.88 1.03
CA GLU A 431 -6.12 25.18 2.22
C GLU A 431 -5.24 24.00 2.64
N LEU A 432 -5.78 22.77 2.63
CA LEU A 432 -5.05 21.59 3.06
C LEU A 432 -3.86 21.27 2.14
N PHE A 433 -4.01 21.49 0.83
CA PHE A 433 -3.00 21.21 -0.18
C PHE A 433 -2.34 22.47 -0.75
N ARG A 434 -2.34 23.58 0.00
CA ARG A 434 -1.74 24.86 -0.42
C ARG A 434 -0.35 24.71 -1.06
N GLU A 435 0.52 23.88 -0.47
CA GLU A 435 1.90 23.62 -0.94
C GLU A 435 1.99 22.92 -2.31
N VAL A 436 0.90 22.34 -2.78
CA VAL A 436 0.82 21.72 -4.12
C VAL A 436 0.48 22.78 -5.15
N TRP A 437 -0.48 23.66 -4.83
CA TRP A 437 -0.98 24.73 -5.70
C TRP A 437 0.02 25.87 -5.79
N PHE A 438 0.62 26.24 -4.66
CA PHE A 438 1.64 27.28 -4.52
C PHE A 438 2.93 26.63 -4.10
N LYS A 439 4.00 27.00 -4.79
CA LYS A 439 5.36 26.67 -4.38
C LYS A 439 6.07 27.99 -4.12
N GLU A 440 5.91 28.48 -2.89
CA GLU A 440 6.72 29.61 -2.41
C GLU A 440 8.20 29.20 -2.50
N GLU A 441 9.14 30.16 -2.61
CA GLU A 441 10.57 29.81 -2.67
C GLU A 441 11.07 29.07 -1.42
N LYS A 442 10.37 29.26 -0.30
CA LYS A 442 10.56 28.55 0.97
C LYS A 442 10.11 27.08 0.93
N GLU A 443 9.29 26.71 -0.05
CA GLU A 443 8.70 25.37 -0.24
C GLU A 443 9.42 24.59 -1.36
N LEU A 444 10.51 25.12 -1.91
CA LEU A 444 11.40 24.32 -2.77
C LEU A 444 12.15 23.29 -1.91
N PRO A 445 12.40 22.05 -2.40
CA PRO A 445 13.24 21.10 -1.70
C PRO A 445 14.58 21.75 -1.34
N PHE A 446 15.08 21.51 -0.12
CA PHE A 446 16.23 22.25 0.44
C PHE A 446 17.41 22.43 -0.54
N ASN A 447 17.73 21.39 -1.32
CA ASN A 447 18.81 21.43 -2.31
C ASN A 447 18.51 22.37 -3.50
N LEU A 448 17.26 22.40 -3.98
CA LEU A 448 16.80 23.26 -5.05
C LEU A 448 16.68 24.72 -4.56
N ALA A 449 16.09 24.92 -3.38
CA ALA A 449 16.01 26.23 -2.73
C ALA A 449 17.42 26.83 -2.53
N THR A 450 18.34 26.05 -1.98
CA THR A 450 19.74 26.47 -1.78
C THR A 450 20.42 26.80 -3.10
N THR A 451 20.18 26.02 -4.15
CA THR A 451 20.74 26.28 -5.48
C THR A 451 20.19 27.58 -6.07
N LEU A 452 18.88 27.81 -5.97
CA LEU A 452 18.23 29.03 -6.45
C LEU A 452 18.69 30.27 -5.69
N VAL A 453 18.79 30.20 -4.35
CA VAL A 453 19.34 31.29 -3.52
C VAL A 453 20.79 31.59 -3.89
N ARG A 454 21.59 30.55 -4.15
CA ARG A 454 22.98 30.73 -4.58
C ARG A 454 23.07 31.38 -5.97
N ILE A 455 22.23 30.97 -6.92
CA ILE A 455 22.14 31.60 -8.25
C ILE A 455 21.75 33.07 -8.11
N LYS A 456 20.69 33.39 -7.34
CA LYS A 456 20.26 34.77 -7.08
C LYS A 456 21.39 35.61 -6.46
N LYS A 457 22.11 35.08 -5.47
CA LYS A 457 23.24 35.78 -4.84
C LYS A 457 24.37 36.10 -5.82
N GLU A 458 24.71 35.18 -6.71
CA GLU A 458 25.76 35.42 -7.70
C GLU A 458 25.30 36.41 -8.78
N LEU A 459 24.04 36.36 -9.22
CA LEU A 459 23.47 37.34 -10.15
C LEU A 459 23.45 38.77 -9.57
N ILE A 460 23.15 38.91 -8.27
CA ILE A 460 23.17 40.21 -7.56
C ILE A 460 24.60 40.77 -7.45
N LYS A 461 25.59 39.89 -7.24
CA LYS A 461 27.01 40.28 -7.20
C LYS A 461 27.55 40.70 -8.55
N ASP A 462 27.14 40.02 -9.62
CA ASP A 462 27.62 40.31 -10.97
C ASP A 462 27.06 41.64 -11.51
N ASN A 463 25.80 42.00 -11.20
CA ASN A 463 25.17 43.24 -11.66
C ASN A 463 24.10 43.75 -10.68
N SER A 464 24.43 44.75 -9.85
CA SER A 464 23.51 45.22 -8.79
C SER A 464 22.29 46.02 -9.29
N GLU A 465 22.36 46.71 -10.43
CA GLU A 465 21.26 47.56 -10.95
C GLU A 465 20.32 46.83 -11.93
N ASN A 466 20.84 45.90 -12.75
CA ASN A 466 20.07 45.16 -13.78
C ASN A 466 19.90 43.65 -13.49
N HIS A 467 20.03 43.23 -12.23
CA HIS A 467 19.90 41.84 -11.80
C HIS A 467 18.61 41.15 -12.28
N LYS A 468 17.50 41.88 -12.47
CA LYS A 468 16.22 41.29 -12.89
C LYS A 468 16.18 40.78 -14.33
N GLN A 469 17.11 41.24 -15.17
CA GLN A 469 17.16 40.94 -16.61
C GLN A 469 18.47 40.28 -17.05
N THR A 470 19.29 39.83 -16.10
CA THR A 470 20.56 39.15 -16.42
C THR A 470 20.34 37.68 -16.75
N ASP A 471 20.59 37.35 -18.02
CA ASP A 471 20.72 35.98 -18.48
C ASP A 471 22.01 35.36 -17.96
N PHE A 472 21.95 34.08 -17.61
CA PHE A 472 23.14 33.31 -17.27
C PHE A 472 23.25 32.01 -18.06
N SER A 473 24.48 31.67 -18.43
CA SER A 473 24.81 30.36 -18.98
C SER A 473 24.96 29.33 -17.86
N VAL A 474 24.36 28.15 -18.04
CA VAL A 474 24.50 27.02 -17.09
C VAL A 474 25.97 26.67 -16.85
N LYS A 475 26.82 26.80 -17.86
CA LYS A 475 28.25 26.45 -17.78
C LYS A 475 29.02 27.42 -16.88
N GLU A 476 28.73 28.71 -17.01
CA GLU A 476 29.38 29.79 -16.25
C GLU A 476 28.91 29.79 -14.80
N MET A 477 27.59 29.71 -14.56
CA MET A 477 27.05 29.65 -13.20
C MET A 477 27.51 28.41 -12.43
N ARG A 478 27.61 27.26 -13.10
CA ARG A 478 28.18 26.06 -12.49
C ARG A 478 29.62 26.28 -12.03
N ALA A 479 30.44 26.94 -12.86
CA ALA A 479 31.83 27.23 -12.53
C ALA A 479 31.95 28.16 -11.32
N LYS A 480 31.09 29.19 -11.24
CA LYS A 480 31.02 30.11 -10.08
C LYS A 480 30.57 29.40 -8.81
N LEU A 481 29.54 28.55 -8.91
CA LEU A 481 28.94 27.87 -7.76
C LEU A 481 29.68 26.60 -7.30
N LYS A 482 30.67 26.11 -8.07
CA LYS A 482 31.48 24.91 -7.79
C LYS A 482 30.62 23.66 -7.49
N VAL A 483 29.52 23.47 -8.23
CA VAL A 483 28.60 22.32 -8.09
C VAL A 483 28.88 21.27 -9.18
N SER A 484 28.58 20.00 -8.89
CA SER A 484 28.70 18.92 -9.86
C SER A 484 27.81 19.17 -11.10
N PRO A 485 28.29 18.83 -12.32
CA PRO A 485 27.53 19.06 -13.55
C PRO A 485 26.16 18.37 -13.60
N SER A 486 26.08 17.12 -13.13
CA SER A 486 24.86 16.32 -13.17
C SER A 486 23.78 16.83 -12.21
N SER A 487 24.16 17.17 -10.97
CA SER A 487 23.21 17.71 -9.99
C SER A 487 22.74 19.11 -10.37
N PHE A 488 23.63 19.97 -10.87
CA PHE A 488 23.26 21.33 -11.29
C PHE A 488 22.33 21.31 -12.51
N ALA A 489 22.60 20.47 -13.52
CA ALA A 489 21.71 20.33 -14.67
C ALA A 489 20.32 19.80 -14.27
N ARG A 490 20.26 18.83 -13.34
CA ARG A 490 18.99 18.35 -12.78
C ARG A 490 18.25 19.47 -12.04
N HIS A 491 18.96 20.24 -11.20
CA HIS A 491 18.36 21.35 -10.47
C HIS A 491 17.81 22.43 -11.40
N ILE A 492 18.56 22.82 -12.44
CA ILE A 492 18.09 23.80 -13.43
C ILE A 492 16.88 23.28 -14.19
N GLY A 493 16.88 22.01 -14.61
CA GLY A 493 15.71 21.40 -15.25
C GLY A 493 14.48 21.42 -14.33
N THR A 494 14.65 21.02 -13.07
CA THR A 494 13.56 21.06 -12.09
C THR A 494 13.11 22.49 -11.76
N LEU A 495 14.00 23.48 -11.73
CA LEU A 495 13.66 24.89 -11.52
C LEU A 495 12.95 25.51 -12.74
N TYR A 496 13.29 25.06 -13.95
CA TYR A 496 12.58 25.40 -15.19
C TYR A 496 11.18 24.77 -15.21
N ASP A 497 11.06 23.49 -14.88
CA ASP A 497 9.75 22.80 -14.73
C ASP A 497 8.88 23.47 -13.65
N TYR A 498 9.50 24.09 -12.65
CA TYR A 498 8.82 24.88 -11.60
C TYR A 498 8.55 26.34 -11.99
N GLY A 499 8.83 26.76 -13.23
CA GLY A 499 8.56 28.11 -13.71
C GLY A 499 9.34 29.21 -12.99
N LYS A 500 10.41 28.87 -12.27
CA LYS A 500 11.29 29.85 -11.61
C LYS A 500 12.37 30.38 -12.55
N LEU A 501 12.68 29.61 -13.59
CA LEU A 501 13.62 29.97 -14.65
C LEU A 501 12.92 29.93 -16.00
N GLU A 502 13.18 30.91 -16.86
CA GLU A 502 12.82 30.85 -18.27
C GLU A 502 14.05 30.56 -19.12
N ARG A 503 13.85 29.93 -20.26
CA ARG A 503 14.91 29.72 -21.23
C ARG A 503 14.88 30.85 -22.26
N THR A 504 15.80 31.79 -22.15
CA THR A 504 15.90 32.95 -23.06
C THR A 504 16.65 32.64 -24.36
N GLY A 505 17.42 31.55 -24.40
CA GLY A 505 18.11 31.12 -25.62
C GLY A 505 19.03 29.92 -25.47
N GLY A 506 19.74 29.58 -26.55
CA GLY A 506 20.79 28.56 -26.57
C GLY A 506 20.43 27.27 -27.32
N ASN A 507 21.47 26.51 -27.68
CA ASN A 507 21.40 25.28 -28.47
C ASN A 507 22.10 24.12 -27.76
N LYS A 508 21.77 22.88 -28.14
CA LYS A 508 22.35 21.65 -27.54
C LYS A 508 23.89 21.58 -27.64
N LYS A 509 24.49 22.35 -28.56
CA LYS A 509 25.95 22.46 -28.75
C LYS A 509 26.62 23.54 -27.88
N ASP A 510 25.98 24.70 -27.71
CA ASP A 510 26.58 25.88 -27.06
C ASP A 510 26.16 26.03 -25.58
N GLY A 511 25.11 25.32 -25.17
CA GLY A 511 24.53 25.40 -23.83
C GLY A 511 23.29 26.30 -23.81
N TYR A 512 22.38 26.01 -22.88
CA TYR A 512 21.16 26.80 -22.68
C TYR A 512 21.43 28.00 -21.76
N MET A 513 20.77 29.11 -22.07
CA MET A 513 20.75 30.34 -21.27
C MET A 513 19.42 30.40 -20.51
N TYR A 514 19.48 30.82 -19.26
CA TYR A 514 18.31 30.95 -18.41
C TYR A 514 18.26 32.32 -17.74
N GLN A 515 17.04 32.81 -17.52
CA GLN A 515 16.76 34.02 -16.75
C GLN A 515 15.86 33.66 -15.56
N VAL A 516 16.05 34.34 -14.43
CA VAL A 516 15.14 34.21 -13.28
C VAL A 516 13.93 35.12 -13.52
N ILE A 517 12.73 34.55 -13.57
CA ILE A 517 11.49 35.30 -13.85
C ILE A 517 10.99 36.00 -12.58
N ASN A 518 10.89 35.25 -11.48
CA ASN A 518 10.33 35.76 -10.23
C ASN A 518 11.45 36.20 -9.27
N TRP A 519 11.72 37.51 -9.27
CA TRP A 519 12.63 38.16 -8.33
C TRP A 519 11.93 38.60 -7.03
N SER A 520 10.63 38.92 -7.10
CA SER A 520 9.79 39.24 -5.95
C SER A 520 9.26 37.96 -5.30
N ASP A 521 9.41 37.88 -3.98
CA ASP A 521 8.76 36.87 -3.16
C ASP A 521 7.22 37.03 -3.27
N GLY A 522 6.56 36.06 -3.92
CA GLY A 522 5.20 35.57 -3.61
C GLY A 522 3.97 36.49 -3.75
N THR A 523 4.10 37.77 -4.08
CA THR A 523 2.99 38.74 -3.96
C THR A 523 1.86 38.53 -4.98
N ASP A 524 2.16 38.43 -6.28
CA ASP A 524 1.12 38.26 -7.31
C ASP A 524 0.40 36.91 -7.21
N THR A 525 1.11 35.85 -6.81
CA THR A 525 0.55 34.49 -6.71
C THR A 525 -0.28 34.32 -5.44
N ALA A 526 0.13 34.92 -4.31
CA ALA A 526 -0.67 34.93 -3.09
C ALA A 526 -1.96 35.75 -3.25
N GLN A 527 -1.92 36.82 -4.03
CA GLN A 527 -3.12 37.61 -4.32
C GLN A 527 -4.12 36.84 -5.20
N GLN A 528 -3.63 36.12 -6.23
CA GLN A 528 -4.45 35.19 -7.01
C GLN A 528 -5.09 34.07 -6.16
N PHE A 529 -4.39 33.61 -5.11
CA PHE A 529 -4.94 32.66 -4.14
C PHE A 529 -6.12 33.22 -3.36
N GLU A 530 -5.94 34.40 -2.77
CA GLU A 530 -6.99 35.05 -2.00
C GLU A 530 -8.16 35.46 -2.89
N ASP A 531 -7.92 35.88 -4.13
CA ASP A 531 -8.97 36.18 -5.10
C ASP A 531 -9.80 34.93 -5.43
N PHE A 532 -9.15 33.78 -5.69
CA PHE A 532 -9.84 32.52 -5.93
C PHE A 532 -10.57 31.99 -4.70
N LYS A 533 -9.99 32.20 -3.51
CA LYS A 533 -10.63 31.90 -2.23
C LYS A 533 -11.92 32.70 -2.06
N ASN A 534 -11.90 33.99 -2.41
CA ASN A 534 -13.07 34.86 -2.39
C ASN A 534 -14.12 34.46 -3.44
N GLU A 535 -13.69 33.99 -4.62
CA GLU A 535 -14.59 33.47 -5.67
C GLU A 535 -15.34 32.21 -5.17
N ILE A 536 -14.65 31.28 -4.50
CA ILE A 536 -15.29 30.10 -3.92
C ILE A 536 -16.25 30.47 -2.78
N LEU A 537 -15.89 31.44 -1.93
CA LEU A 537 -16.76 31.91 -0.83
C LEU A 537 -18.02 32.65 -1.32
N SER A 538 -18.05 33.06 -2.60
CA SER A 538 -19.20 33.75 -3.21
C SER A 538 -20.27 32.81 -3.76
N LEU A 539 -19.99 31.51 -3.82
CA LEU A 539 -20.93 30.43 -4.19
C LEU A 539 -21.76 30.00 -2.99
#